data_AF-A0A2W5YBN1-F1
#
_entry.id   AF-A0A2W5YBN1-F1
#
_cell.length_a   1.000
_cell.length_b   1.000
_cell.length_c   1.000
_cell.angle_alpha   90.00
_cell.angle_beta   90.00
_cell.angle_gamma   90.00
#
_symmetry.space_group_name_H-M   'P 1'
#
loop_
_entity.id
_entity.type
_entity.pdbx_description
1 polymer ?
#
loop_
_entity_poly.entity_id
_entity_poly.type
_entity_poly.pdbx_seq_one_letter_code
_entity_poly.pdbx_strand_id
1 'polypeptide(L)'
;MPAQPRPPRSRWASFIANSSEAKPRVLREQGNPAHRLRVEHNHDTILVHLSGEDGQGWTVIAVDRPTRRWAVGESARQLDAAEEAFRWPYSARSQLDPGRRTG
;
A
#
# COMPACT_ATOMS: atom_id res chain seq x y z
N MET A 1 12.45 -12.70 19.07
CA MET A 1 11.19 -12.62 18.30
C MET A 1 10.84 -14.05 17.88
N PRO A 2 9.78 -14.67 18.42
CA PRO A 2 9.37 -15.99 17.94
C PRO A 2 9.00 -15.87 16.45
N ALA A 3 9.38 -16.89 15.66
CA ALA A 3 9.03 -16.94 14.24
C ALA A 3 7.50 -16.93 14.11
N GLN A 4 6.95 -15.99 13.34
CA GLN A 4 5.53 -15.99 13.05
C GLN A 4 5.17 -17.33 12.37
N PRO A 5 4.06 -17.97 12.79
CA PRO A 5 3.62 -19.21 12.18
C PRO A 5 3.47 -18.97 10.67
N ARG A 6 4.12 -19.80 9.85
CA ARG A 6 3.88 -19.78 8.41
C ARG A 6 2.39 -20.00 8.22
N PRO A 7 1.69 -19.13 7.47
CA PRO A 7 0.30 -19.40 7.16
C PRO A 7 0.22 -20.83 6.61
N PRO A 8 -0.79 -21.63 7.01
CA PRO A 8 -1.03 -22.91 6.34
C PRO A 8 -1.02 -22.68 4.83
N ARG A 9 -0.77 -23.71 4.01
CA ARG A 9 -0.87 -23.64 2.53
C ARG A 9 -2.29 -23.29 2.01
N SER A 10 -3.10 -22.63 2.84
CA SER A 10 -4.15 -21.69 2.49
C SER A 10 -3.99 -21.19 1.06
N ARG A 11 -4.89 -21.70 0.22
CA ARG A 11 -5.41 -21.05 -0.97
C ARG A 11 -5.51 -19.54 -0.70
N TRP A 12 -4.54 -18.79 -1.19
CA TRP A 12 -4.57 -17.33 -1.19
C TRP A 12 -5.93 -16.89 -1.75
N ALA A 13 -6.66 -16.08 -1.01
CA ALA A 13 -7.90 -15.47 -1.49
C ALA A 13 -7.57 -14.27 -2.38
N SER A 14 -8.50 -13.91 -3.25
CA SER A 14 -8.31 -12.83 -4.25
C SER A 14 -9.25 -11.66 -3.97
N PHE A 15 -8.81 -10.47 -4.37
CA PHE A 15 -9.69 -9.34 -4.56
C PHE A 15 -10.35 -9.42 -5.94
N ILE A 16 -11.66 -9.21 -5.99
CA ILE A 16 -12.46 -9.26 -7.21
C ILE A 16 -13.09 -7.90 -7.52
N ALA A 17 -13.17 -7.57 -8.81
CA ALA A 17 -13.87 -6.40 -9.29
C ALA A 17 -15.39 -6.64 -9.27
N ASN A 18 -16.16 -5.60 -9.01
CA ASN A 18 -17.59 -5.64 -9.28
C ASN A 18 -17.82 -5.47 -10.80
N SER A 19 -18.19 -6.54 -11.50
CA SER A 19 -18.36 -6.53 -12.96
C SER A 19 -19.56 -5.71 -13.44
N SER A 20 -20.49 -5.32 -12.54
CA SER A 20 -21.58 -4.42 -12.89
C SER A 20 -21.13 -2.95 -13.02
N GLU A 21 -19.95 -2.60 -12.51
CA GLU A 21 -19.38 -1.26 -12.66
C GLU A 21 -18.63 -1.17 -13.99
N ALA A 22 -18.95 -0.19 -14.82
CA ALA A 22 -18.33 -0.04 -16.14
C ALA A 22 -16.79 0.17 -16.07
N LYS A 23 -16.29 0.74 -14.96
CA LYS A 23 -14.86 0.95 -14.68
C LYS A 23 -14.62 0.76 -13.18
N PRO A 24 -14.50 -0.48 -12.69
CA PRO A 24 -14.37 -0.75 -11.27
C PRO A 24 -13.03 -0.22 -10.77
N ARG A 25 -13.09 0.77 -9.86
CA ARG A 25 -11.89 1.37 -9.23
C ARG A 25 -11.54 0.73 -7.89
N VAL A 26 -12.46 -0.05 -7.34
CA VAL A 26 -12.33 -0.72 -6.04
C VAL A 26 -12.57 -2.20 -6.25
N LEU A 27 -11.63 -3.01 -5.75
CA LEU A 27 -11.78 -4.45 -5.64
C LEU A 27 -12.21 -4.80 -4.22
N ARG A 28 -12.88 -5.94 -4.05
CA ARG A 28 -13.33 -6.43 -2.74
C ARG A 28 -12.83 -7.84 -2.51
N GLU A 29 -12.51 -8.20 -1.28
CA GLU A 29 -12.08 -9.55 -0.97
C GLU A 29 -13.21 -10.55 -1.32
N GLN A 30 -12.84 -11.64 -2.00
CA GLN A 30 -13.78 -12.71 -2.32
C GLN A 30 -14.29 -13.37 -1.03
N GLY A 31 -15.57 -13.18 -0.72
CA GLY A 31 -16.19 -13.68 0.52
C GLY A 31 -16.27 -12.65 1.64
N ASN A 32 -15.58 -11.51 1.52
CA ASN A 32 -15.66 -10.39 2.46
C ASN A 32 -15.74 -9.04 1.72
N PRO A 33 -16.94 -8.58 1.32
CA PRO A 33 -17.08 -7.34 0.56
C PRO A 33 -16.76 -6.07 1.35
N ALA A 34 -16.63 -6.15 2.69
CA ALA A 34 -16.25 -5.03 3.54
C ALA A 34 -14.76 -4.69 3.40
N HIS A 35 -13.93 -5.70 3.17
CA HIS A 35 -12.51 -5.54 2.90
C HIS A 35 -12.31 -5.13 1.44
N ARG A 36 -11.73 -3.94 1.25
CA ARG A 36 -11.62 -3.27 -0.06
C ARG A 36 -10.19 -2.89 -0.38
N LEU A 37 -9.85 -3.03 -1.66
CA LEU A 37 -8.58 -2.62 -2.25
C LEU A 37 -8.82 -1.61 -3.37
N ARG A 38 -8.04 -0.53 -3.42
CA ARG A 38 -8.01 0.41 -4.55
C ARG A 38 -6.58 0.70 -4.94
N VAL A 39 -6.30 0.71 -6.24
CA VAL A 39 -4.99 1.10 -6.77
C VAL A 39 -5.11 2.45 -7.48
N GLU A 40 -4.28 3.39 -7.06
CA GLU A 40 -4.08 4.66 -7.76
C GLU A 40 -2.64 4.74 -8.25
N HIS A 41 -2.41 5.45 -9.36
CA HIS A 41 -1.05 5.65 -9.84
C HIS A 41 -0.90 6.89 -10.70
N ASN A 42 0.32 7.41 -10.73
CA ASN A 42 0.80 8.35 -11.74
C ASN A 42 2.04 7.75 -12.43
N HIS A 43 2.86 8.60 -13.07
CA HIS A 43 4.10 8.18 -13.72
C HIS A 43 5.12 7.59 -12.73
N ASP A 44 5.19 8.14 -11.51
CA ASP A 44 6.28 7.88 -10.56
C ASP A 44 5.87 7.00 -9.39
N THR A 45 4.58 6.90 -9.07
CA THR A 45 4.10 6.27 -7.85
C THR A 45 2.89 5.37 -8.10
N ILE A 46 2.84 4.25 -7.38
CA ILE A 46 1.64 3.42 -7.22
C ILE A 46 1.23 3.50 -5.75
N LEU A 47 -0.04 3.78 -5.48
CA LEU A 47 -0.65 3.69 -4.16
C LEU A 47 -1.62 2.51 -4.14
N VAL A 48 -1.43 1.60 -3.20
CA VAL A 48 -2.36 0.51 -2.90
C VAL A 48 -3.06 0.83 -1.59
N HIS A 49 -4.34 1.17 -1.66
CA HIS A 49 -5.17 1.47 -0.51
C HIS A 49 -5.92 0.22 -0.07
N LEU A 50 -5.79 -0.14 1.19
CA LEU A 50 -6.52 -1.22 1.87
C LEU A 50 -7.42 -0.61 2.94
N SER A 51 -8.64 -1.13 3.08
CA SER A 51 -9.59 -0.69 4.12
C SER A 51 -10.56 -1.80 4.51
N GLY A 52 -11.03 -1.80 5.75
CA GLY A 52 -12.11 -2.68 6.21
C GLY A 52 -11.71 -4.11 6.51
N GLU A 53 -10.41 -4.40 6.67
CA GLU A 53 -9.89 -5.70 7.14
C GLU A 53 -10.26 -5.93 8.62
N ASP A 54 -9.86 -5.00 9.50
CA ASP A 54 -10.04 -5.12 10.96
C ASP A 54 -10.95 -4.04 11.58
N GLY A 55 -11.61 -3.21 10.76
CA GLY A 55 -12.50 -2.13 11.22
C GLY A 55 -12.23 -0.77 10.57
N GLN A 56 -12.32 0.30 11.37
CA GLN A 56 -12.11 1.69 10.91
C GLN A 56 -10.62 1.96 10.75
N GLY A 57 -10.18 2.24 9.52
CA GLY A 57 -8.78 2.52 9.24
C GLY A 57 -8.42 2.26 7.79
N TRP A 58 -7.26 2.79 7.42
CA TRP A 58 -6.67 2.68 6.09
C TRP A 58 -5.20 2.33 6.23
N THR A 59 -4.79 1.31 5.49
CA THR A 59 -3.38 1.01 5.24
C THR A 59 -3.09 1.35 3.78
N VAL A 60 -2.06 2.16 3.53
CA VAL A 60 -1.65 2.54 2.19
C VAL A 60 -0.22 2.11 1.96
N ILE A 61 0.02 1.36 0.88
CA ILE A 61 1.37 1.03 0.42
C ILE A 61 1.70 1.98 -0.74
N ALA A 62 2.73 2.79 -0.57
CA ALA A 62 3.29 3.59 -1.65
C ALA A 62 4.47 2.87 -2.29
N VAL A 63 4.51 2.79 -3.61
CA VAL A 63 5.62 2.21 -4.39
C VAL A 63 6.17 3.28 -5.33
N ASP A 64 7.45 3.64 -5.17
CA ASP A 64 8.19 4.47 -6.12
C ASP A 64 8.57 3.61 -7.33
N ARG A 65 7.97 3.88 -8.50
CA ARG A 65 8.16 3.09 -9.72
C ARG A 65 9.61 3.10 -10.22
N PRO A 66 10.33 4.24 -10.24
CA PRO A 66 11.72 4.28 -10.72
C PRO A 66 12.67 3.41 -9.89
N THR A 67 12.53 3.40 -8.57
CA THR A 67 13.49 2.71 -7.67
C THR A 67 12.96 1.41 -7.06
N ARG A 68 11.66 1.13 -7.22
CA ARG A 68 10.92 0.02 -6.58
C ARG A 68 10.96 0.04 -5.04
N ARG A 69 11.35 1.17 -4.45
CA ARG A 69 11.23 1.38 -3.00
C ARG A 69 9.77 1.50 -2.63
N TRP A 70 9.45 1.09 -1.41
CA TRP A 70 8.08 1.12 -0.92
C TRP A 70 8.04 1.58 0.54
N ALA A 71 6.85 1.99 0.94
CA ALA A 71 6.54 2.43 2.30
C ALA A 71 5.09 2.11 2.64
N VAL A 72 4.81 2.02 3.93
CA VAL A 72 3.47 1.80 4.47
C VAL A 72 3.10 2.99 5.33
N GLY A 73 1.87 3.47 5.20
CA GLY A 73 1.26 4.46 6.08
C GLY A 73 -0.10 3.96 6.55
N GLU A 74 -0.46 4.30 7.79
CA GLU A 74 -1.64 3.77 8.48
C GLU A 74 -2.36 4.89 9.22
N SER A 75 -3.65 5.08 8.94
CA SER A 75 -4.43 6.12 9.61
C SER A 75 -5.92 5.83 9.57
N ALA A 76 -6.68 6.48 10.46
CA ALA A 76 -8.14 6.48 10.41
C ALA A 76 -8.69 7.10 9.11
N ARG A 77 -7.94 8.02 8.48
CA ARG A 77 -8.33 8.71 7.23
C ARG A 77 -7.45 8.25 6.07
N GLN A 78 -8.09 7.98 4.92
CA GLN A 78 -7.40 7.53 3.71
C GLN A 78 -6.28 8.50 3.28
N LEU A 79 -6.56 9.81 3.31
CA LEU A 79 -5.62 10.84 2.86
C LEU A 79 -4.37 10.86 3.74
N ASP A 80 -4.55 10.77 5.05
CA ASP A 80 -3.46 10.86 6.02
C ASP A 80 -2.56 9.62 5.91
N ALA A 81 -3.14 8.42 5.75
CA ALA A 81 -2.39 7.19 5.50
C ALA A 81 -1.60 7.25 4.19
N ALA A 82 -2.19 7.83 3.14
CA ALA A 82 -1.51 8.02 1.86
C ALA A 82 -0.36 9.02 1.95
N GLU A 83 -0.54 10.12 2.69
CA GLU A 83 0.49 11.13 2.90
C GLU A 83 1.65 10.58 3.73
N GLU A 84 1.37 9.79 4.76
CA GLU A 84 2.39 9.07 5.54
C GLU A 84 3.20 8.12 4.66
N ALA A 85 2.53 7.25 3.90
CA ALA A 85 3.18 6.31 2.98
C ALA A 85 4.03 7.04 1.92
N PHE A 86 3.52 8.14 1.38
CA PHE A 86 4.20 8.91 0.34
C PHE A 86 5.44 9.68 0.86
N ARG A 87 5.46 10.10 2.13
CA ARG A 87 6.59 10.84 2.70
C ARG A 87 7.86 10.00 2.86
N TRP A 88 7.73 8.70 3.09
CA TRP A 88 8.87 7.84 3.45
C TRP A 88 9.87 7.51 2.31
N PRO A 89 9.45 7.27 1.04
CA PRO A 89 10.38 7.10 -0.07
C PRO A 89 11.32 8.30 -0.27
N TYR A 90 10.90 9.51 0.16
CA TYR A 90 11.66 10.74 0.04
C TYR A 90 12.44 11.11 1.31
N SER A 91 12.01 10.71 2.51
CA SER A 91 12.79 10.93 3.74
C SER A 91 14.08 10.11 3.77
N ALA A 92 14.10 8.91 3.17
CA ALA A 92 15.30 8.08 3.03
C ALA A 92 16.31 8.59 1.97
N ARG A 93 15.94 9.57 1.13
CA ARG A 93 16.88 10.24 0.21
C ARG A 93 17.74 11.28 0.92
N SER A 94 17.27 11.88 2.02
CA SER A 94 18.01 12.93 2.75
C SER A 94 19.08 12.39 3.70
N GLN A 95 19.14 11.08 3.97
CA GLN A 95 20.16 10.47 4.85
C GLN A 95 21.35 9.83 4.10
N LEU A 96 21.31 9.74 2.76
CA LEU A 96 22.36 9.07 1.97
C LEU A 96 23.28 10.03 1.17
N ASP A 97 23.30 11.32 1.48
CA ASP A 97 24.36 12.20 0.99
C ASP A 97 24.93 13.15 2.07
N PRO A 98 25.85 12.65 2.93
CA PRO A 98 26.75 13.48 3.71
C PRO A 98 28.15 13.53 3.09
N GLY A 99 28.27 13.64 1.76
CA GLY A 99 29.52 14.08 1.16
C GLY A 99 30.02 13.27 -0.01
N ARG A 100 29.72 13.74 -1.22
CA ARG A 100 30.68 13.67 -2.31
C ARG A 100 31.57 14.92 -2.28
N ARG A 101 32.58 14.90 -1.40
CA ARG A 101 33.81 15.70 -1.55
C ARG A 101 35.01 14.80 -1.33
N THR A 102 36.05 15.08 -2.12
CA THR A 102 37.41 14.50 -2.17
C THR A 102 37.50 13.20 -2.98
N GLY A 103 38.37 13.06 -3.98
CA GLY A 103 39.35 13.97 -4.58
C GLY A 103 39.79 13.42 -5.94
#